data_AF-A0A1L7NY96-F1
#
_entry.id   AF-A0A1L7NY96-F1
#
_cell.length_a   1.000
_cell.length_b   1.000
_cell.length_c   1.000
_cell.angle_alpha   90.00
_cell.angle_beta   90.00
_cell.angle_gamma   90.00
#
_symmetry.space_group_name_H-M   'P 1'
#
loop_
_entity.id
_entity.type
_entity.pdbx_description
1 polymer ?
#
loop_
_entity_poly.entity_id
_entity_poly.type
_entity_poly.pdbx_seq_one_letter_code
_entity_poly.pdbx_strand_id
1 'polypeptide(L)'
;VMVSNTAQRSTNAAHAHHGNSANSANSIGNSIHSNHGRKKKHKYGFQLKPFNPEHKPPGSKDLVYLEPSPGFCEKNPKLGIEGTHGRFCNDTSIG
;
A
#
# COMPACT_ATOMS: atom_id res chain seq x y z
N VAL A 1 -25.95 -7.54 24.34
CA VAL A 1 -26.62 -8.38 23.32
C VAL A 1 -25.61 -8.63 22.22
N MET A 2 -25.16 -9.88 22.09
CA MET A 2 -24.17 -10.29 21.09
C MET A 2 -24.84 -10.47 19.72
N VAL A 3 -24.11 -10.18 18.64
CA VAL A 3 -24.29 -10.86 17.35
C VAL A 3 -22.91 -11.19 16.79
N SER A 4 -22.63 -12.50 16.75
CA SER A 4 -21.46 -13.09 16.12
C SER A 4 -21.66 -13.13 14.60
N ASN A 5 -20.65 -12.76 13.82
CA ASN A 5 -20.58 -13.13 12.41
C ASN A 5 -19.30 -13.93 12.16
N THR A 6 -19.43 -15.26 12.20
CA THR A 6 -18.37 -16.20 11.82
C THR A 6 -18.34 -16.34 10.31
N ALA A 7 -17.47 -15.59 9.63
CA ALA A 7 -17.12 -15.83 8.24
C ALA A 7 -15.80 -16.60 8.17
N GLN A 8 -15.89 -17.91 7.93
CA GLN A 8 -14.76 -18.73 7.48
C GLN A 8 -14.39 -18.30 6.05
N ARG A 9 -13.12 -18.01 5.76
CA ARG A 9 -12.58 -18.05 4.38
C ARG A 9 -11.04 -18.05 4.31
N SER A 10 -10.52 -19.19 3.85
CA SER A 10 -9.29 -19.45 3.09
C SER A 10 -7.94 -18.97 3.62
N THR A 11 -7.20 -19.90 4.22
CA THR A 11 -5.73 -19.85 4.33
C THR A 11 -5.10 -20.26 2.98
N ASN A 12 -4.54 -19.31 2.24
CA ASN A 12 -3.70 -19.63 1.09
C ASN A 12 -2.24 -19.84 1.56
N ALA A 13 -1.95 -21.03 2.08
CA ALA A 13 -0.57 -21.47 2.32
C ALA A 13 -0.04 -22.13 1.04
N ALA A 14 0.55 -21.34 0.13
CA ALA A 14 1.19 -21.85 -1.08
C ALA A 14 2.71 -21.64 -1.00
N HIS A 15 3.37 -22.40 -0.12
CA HIS A 15 4.81 -22.63 -0.19
C HIS A 15 5.09 -24.10 0.11
N ALA A 16 4.62 -24.98 -0.79
CA ALA A 16 5.05 -26.36 -0.84
C ALA A 16 6.32 -26.44 -1.70
N HIS A 17 7.50 -26.39 -1.08
CA HIS A 17 8.73 -26.82 -1.75
C HIS A 17 8.79 -28.34 -1.70
N HIS A 18 8.23 -28.96 -2.74
CA HIS A 18 8.42 -30.36 -3.07
C HIS A 18 9.91 -30.60 -3.35
N GLY A 19 10.51 -31.56 -2.66
CA GLY A 19 11.92 -31.88 -2.76
C GLY A 19 12.29 -32.66 -4.01
N ASN A 20 13.59 -32.76 -4.28
CA ASN A 20 14.19 -34.05 -4.59
C ASN A 20 15.70 -34.03 -4.38
N SER A 21 16.18 -35.08 -3.71
CA SER A 21 17.59 -35.44 -3.60
C SER A 21 17.92 -36.39 -4.74
N ALA A 22 18.90 -36.07 -5.59
CA ALA A 22 19.60 -37.06 -6.41
C ALA A 22 20.93 -36.52 -6.95
N ASN A 23 21.95 -37.36 -6.84
CA ASN A 23 23.34 -37.19 -7.25
C ASN A 23 23.55 -37.15 -8.78
N SER A 24 24.73 -36.64 -9.13
CA SER A 24 25.59 -37.02 -10.26
C SER A 24 25.46 -36.33 -11.63
N ALA A 25 26.67 -36.05 -12.13
CA ALA A 25 27.11 -35.96 -13.52
C ALA A 25 27.20 -34.56 -14.16
N ASN A 26 28.45 -34.21 -14.48
CA ASN A 26 28.87 -33.14 -15.36
C ASN A 26 27.98 -33.02 -16.60
N SER A 27 27.46 -31.82 -16.85
CA SER A 27 26.94 -31.42 -18.14
C SER A 27 27.55 -30.06 -18.51
N ILE A 28 28.48 -30.10 -19.46
CA ILE A 28 28.92 -28.95 -20.23
C ILE A 28 27.68 -28.40 -20.94
N GLY A 29 27.19 -27.22 -20.54
CA GLY A 29 26.00 -26.60 -21.08
C GLY A 29 26.22 -25.10 -21.30
N ASN A 30 26.26 -24.70 -22.56
CA ASN A 30 26.57 -23.34 -23.00
C ASN A 30 25.62 -22.28 -22.44
N SER A 31 26.21 -21.17 -22.01
CA SER A 31 25.55 -19.96 -21.55
C SER A 31 24.73 -19.27 -22.65
N ILE A 32 23.41 -19.21 -22.49
CA ILE A 32 22.60 -18.10 -23.01
C ILE A 32 21.62 -17.71 -21.90
N HIS A 33 22.11 -16.91 -20.94
CA HIS A 33 21.26 -16.23 -19.97
C HIS A 33 20.54 -15.06 -20.67
N SER A 34 19.64 -15.36 -21.59
CA SER A 34 18.64 -14.40 -22.04
C SER A 34 17.44 -14.49 -21.11
N ASN A 35 17.68 -14.28 -19.82
CA ASN A 35 16.61 -13.90 -18.91
C ASN A 35 16.26 -12.46 -19.28
N HIS A 36 15.52 -12.31 -20.38
CA HIS A 36 14.75 -11.12 -20.69
C HIS A 36 13.58 -11.08 -19.70
N GLY A 37 13.94 -11.00 -18.41
CA GLY A 37 13.10 -10.53 -17.35
C GLY A 37 12.73 -9.12 -17.75
N ARG A 38 11.60 -9.01 -18.46
CA ARG A 38 10.88 -7.77 -18.61
C ARG A 38 10.62 -7.31 -17.20
N LYS A 39 11.55 -6.52 -16.64
CA LYS A 39 11.35 -5.79 -15.40
C LYS A 39 10.00 -5.14 -15.61
N LYS A 40 9.00 -5.56 -14.82
CA LYS A 40 7.67 -4.97 -14.85
C LYS A 40 7.92 -3.48 -14.62
N LYS A 41 8.00 -2.71 -15.72
CA LYS A 41 8.15 -1.26 -15.65
C LYS A 41 6.92 -0.83 -14.91
N HIS A 42 7.10 -0.38 -13.66
CA HIS A 42 6.01 0.16 -12.87
C HIS A 42 5.34 1.20 -13.77
N LYS A 43 4.07 0.96 -14.10
CA LYS A 43 3.28 1.75 -15.06
C LYS A 43 3.25 3.24 -14.68
N TYR A 44 3.61 3.54 -13.44
CA TYR A 44 3.84 4.86 -12.88
C TYR A 44 5.33 4.94 -12.50
N GLY A 45 6.15 5.45 -13.41
CA GLY A 45 7.61 5.55 -13.26
C GLY A 45 8.08 6.78 -12.49
N PHE A 46 7.17 7.60 -11.97
CA PHE A 46 7.51 8.76 -11.14
C PHE A 46 7.44 8.37 -9.67
N GLN A 47 8.57 8.44 -8.99
CA GLN A 47 8.62 8.41 -7.53
C GLN A 47 8.15 9.78 -7.05
N LEU A 48 7.10 9.83 -6.22
CA LEU A 48 6.72 11.08 -5.56
C LEU A 48 7.91 11.60 -4.78
N LYS A 49 8.34 12.83 -5.08
CA LYS A 49 9.41 13.48 -4.34
C LYS A 49 8.80 14.02 -3.04
N PRO A 50 9.45 13.81 -1.89
CA PRO A 50 9.05 14.48 -0.66
C PRO A 50 8.97 15.99 -0.89
N PHE A 51 7.90 16.62 -0.39
CA PHE A 51 7.77 18.08 -0.43
C PHE A 51 8.91 18.75 0.36
N ASN A 52 9.32 18.14 1.48
CA ASN A 52 10.50 18.52 2.24
C ASN A 52 11.63 17.49 2.02
N PRO A 53 12.81 17.89 1.48
CA PRO A 53 13.95 17.01 1.26
C PRO A 53 14.53 16.33 2.51
N GLU A 54 14.32 16.91 3.70
CA GLU A 54 14.84 16.36 4.97
C GLU A 54 13.97 15.23 5.54
N HIS A 55 12.79 14.99 4.96
CA HIS A 55 11.91 13.93 5.41
C HIS A 55 12.40 12.56 4.95
N LYS A 56 12.22 11.55 5.81
CA LYS A 56 12.47 10.15 5.44
C LYS A 56 11.57 9.76 4.25
N PRO A 57 12.08 8.95 3.30
CA PRO A 57 11.24 8.39 2.25
C PRO A 57 10.10 7.55 2.83
N PRO A 58 8.90 7.58 2.24
CA PRO A 58 7.78 6.78 2.72
C PRO A 58 8.01 5.29 2.51
N GLY A 59 7.61 4.48 3.48
CA GLY A 59 7.54 3.03 3.41
C GLY A 59 6.30 2.51 2.66
N SER A 60 6.20 1.19 2.51
CA SER A 60 5.10 0.56 1.77
C SER A 60 3.72 0.67 2.43
N LYS A 61 3.68 1.00 3.72
CA LYS A 61 2.46 1.16 4.51
C LYS A 61 2.11 2.62 4.78
N ASP A 62 2.91 3.56 4.27
CA ASP A 62 2.71 4.97 4.54
C ASP A 62 1.71 5.56 3.53
N LEU A 63 0.82 6.42 4.02
CA LEU A 63 -0.10 7.18 3.17
C LEU A 63 0.59 8.45 2.67
N VAL A 64 0.61 8.65 1.35
CA VAL A 64 1.21 9.83 0.71
C VAL A 64 0.11 10.66 0.05
N TYR A 65 0.12 11.97 0.29
CA TYR A 65 -0.76 12.94 -0.36
C TYR A 65 0.06 13.93 -1.19
N LEU A 66 -0.58 14.50 -2.22
CA LEU A 66 0.06 15.42 -3.16
C LEU A 66 -0.27 16.89 -2.85
N GLU A 67 -1.50 17.13 -2.41
CA GLU A 67 -2.04 18.46 -2.23
C GLU A 67 -2.44 18.67 -0.76
N PRO A 68 -2.25 19.89 -0.22
CA PRO A 68 -2.71 20.21 1.13
C PRO A 68 -4.22 20.05 1.29
N SER A 69 -4.67 19.67 2.48
CA SER A 69 -6.09 19.60 2.81
C SER A 69 -6.75 20.98 2.72
N PRO A 70 -7.97 21.09 2.15
CA PRO A 70 -8.74 22.32 2.18
C PRO A 70 -9.24 22.63 3.60
N GLY A 71 -9.72 23.85 3.82
CA GLY A 71 -10.41 24.22 5.06
C GLY A 71 -11.80 23.57 5.13
N PHE A 72 -12.11 22.88 6.24
CA PHE A 72 -13.37 22.17 6.42
C PHE A 72 -14.34 22.85 7.40
N CYS A 73 -13.95 23.96 8.03
CA CYS A 73 -14.78 24.65 9.04
C CYS A 73 -16.03 25.28 8.42
N GLU A 74 -15.84 26.02 7.32
CA GLU A 74 -16.90 26.75 6.63
C GLU A 74 -17.47 25.95 5.46
N LYS A 75 -18.74 26.20 5.15
CA LYS A 75 -19.40 25.56 4.00
C LYS A 75 -18.80 26.06 2.69
N ASN A 76 -18.35 25.14 1.84
CA ASN A 76 -17.90 25.40 0.48
C ASN A 76 -18.53 24.39 -0.50
N PRO A 77 -19.68 24.74 -1.13
CA PRO A 77 -20.39 23.86 -2.05
C PRO A 77 -19.57 23.47 -3.29
N LYS A 78 -18.60 24.31 -3.70
CA LYS A 78 -17.76 24.03 -4.88
C LYS A 78 -16.83 22.83 -4.67
N LEU A 79 -16.43 22.61 -3.42
CA LEU A 79 -15.57 21.50 -3.02
C LEU A 79 -16.35 20.37 -2.32
N GLY A 80 -17.68 20.47 -2.24
CA GLY A 80 -18.52 19.50 -1.53
C GLY A 80 -18.32 19.51 -0.01
N ILE A 81 -17.86 20.62 0.56
CA ILE A 81 -17.59 20.77 1.99
C ILE A 81 -18.82 21.41 2.65
N GLU A 82 -19.46 20.73 3.60
CA GLU A 82 -20.65 21.24 4.29
C GLU A 82 -20.35 22.16 5.48
N GLY A 83 -19.10 22.17 5.97
CA GLY A 83 -18.71 22.89 7.18
C GLY A 83 -18.89 22.05 8.46
N THR A 84 -18.52 22.62 9.61
CA THR A 84 -18.60 21.93 10.92
C THR A 84 -19.71 22.43 11.85
N HIS A 85 -20.45 23.45 11.42
CA HIS A 85 -21.54 24.05 12.19
C HIS A 85 -22.64 23.02 12.52
N GLY A 86 -23.07 22.96 13.79
CA GLY A 86 -24.13 22.05 14.25
C GLY A 86 -23.72 20.59 14.42
N ARG A 87 -22.43 20.24 14.24
CA ARG A 87 -21.92 18.90 14.59
C ARG A 87 -21.78 18.77 16.10
N PHE A 88 -22.06 17.57 16.62
CA PHE A 88 -21.81 17.26 18.03
C PHE A 88 -20.31 17.32 18.35
N CYS A 89 -20.00 17.98 19.46
CA CYS A 89 -18.67 18.13 20.04
C CYS A 89 -18.47 17.14 21.19
N ASN A 90 -17.22 16.80 21.49
CA ASN A 90 -16.86 16.20 22.77
C ASN A 90 -16.25 17.27 23.69
N ASP A 91 -17.03 17.74 24.66
CA ASP A 91 -16.66 18.87 25.52
C ASP A 91 -15.55 18.56 26.53
N THR A 92 -15.16 17.28 26.70
CA THR A 92 -13.98 16.93 27.52
C THR A 92 -12.66 17.07 26.75
N SER A 93 -12.72 17.26 25.42
CA SER A 93 -11.54 17.49 24.60
C SER A 93 -11.11 18.95 24.66
N ILE A 94 -9.80 19.21 24.51
CA ILE A 94 -9.26 20.57 24.37
C ILE A 94 -9.52 21.16 22.97
N GLY A 95 -10.04 20.36 22.05
CA GLY A 95 -10.40 20.72 20.68
C GLY A 95 -11.18 19.63 19.96
#